data_AF-A0A915J1W0-F1
#
_entry.id   AF-A0A915J1W0-F1
#
_cell.length_a   1.000
_cell.length_b   1.000
_cell.length_c   1.000
_cell.angle_alpha   90.00
_cell.angle_beta   90.00
_cell.angle_gamma   90.00
#
_symmetry.space_group_name_H-M   'P 1'
#
loop_
_entity.id
_entity.type
_entity.pdbx_description
1 polymer ?
#
loop_
_entity_poly.entity_id
_entity_poly.type
_entity_poly.pdbx_seq_one_letter_code
_entity_poly.pdbx_strand_id
1 'polypeptide(L)'
;MQYMKKCPGRYCGRLASAPGDNYSIVPGLLFDISDCTGCPRGYRVDTVSGFCVECTTLPSLYDFLYLGFMVILPLLLNSFFIEYYRHHKPRPSDSPFKDHLLALAECLISAVASFFIVFKVGPLKSCRVHQLSDFYTVFYNPI
;
A
#
# COMPACT_ATOMS: atom_id res chain seq x y z
N MET A 1 -4.78 37.86 2.95
CA MET A 1 -4.52 36.53 2.37
C MET A 1 -3.51 35.83 3.26
N GLN A 2 -3.93 34.86 4.07
CA GLN A 2 -2.96 34.05 4.84
C GLN A 2 -2.25 33.10 3.87
N TYR A 3 -0.97 33.35 3.65
CA TYR A 3 -0.10 32.47 2.88
C TYR A 3 0.16 31.22 3.72
N MET A 4 -0.60 30.14 3.47
CA MET A 4 -0.35 28.87 4.16
C MET A 4 1.02 28.35 3.77
N LYS A 5 1.90 28.16 4.77
CA LYS A 5 3.22 27.56 4.56
C LYS A 5 3.05 26.13 4.04
N LYS A 6 3.73 25.84 2.92
CA LYS A 6 3.82 24.49 2.36
C LYS A 6 4.40 23.52 3.39
N CYS A 7 3.83 22.32 3.48
CA CYS A 7 4.35 21.29 4.37
C CYS A 7 5.77 20.88 3.95
N PRO A 8 6.66 20.63 4.93
CA PRO A 8 7.99 20.11 4.62
C PRO A 8 7.87 18.65 4.16
N GLY A 9 8.63 18.27 3.13
CA GLY A 9 8.55 16.94 2.51
C GLY A 9 7.71 16.90 1.24
N ARG A 10 7.86 15.83 0.46
CA ARG A 10 7.17 15.67 -0.84
C ARG A 10 5.80 15.01 -0.73
N TYR A 11 5.57 14.24 0.33
CA TYR A 11 4.37 13.44 0.54
C TYR A 11 3.62 13.79 1.84
N CYS A 12 3.93 14.95 2.42
CA CYS A 12 3.20 15.50 3.56
C CYS A 12 2.14 16.49 3.07
N GLY A 13 0.95 16.40 3.66
CA GLY A 13 -0.16 17.31 3.38
C GLY A 13 -0.98 17.57 4.63
N ARG A 14 -1.99 18.41 4.48
CA ARG A 14 -2.97 18.69 5.55
C ARG A 14 -4.26 17.94 5.28
N LEU A 15 -4.96 17.59 6.35
CA LEU A 15 -6.28 16.98 6.29
C LEU A 15 -7.36 18.05 6.42
N ALA A 16 -8.45 17.85 5.67
CA ALA A 16 -9.66 18.64 5.77
C ALA A 16 -10.59 18.09 6.84
N SER A 17 -10.45 18.54 8.08
CA SER A 17 -11.32 18.11 9.17
C SER A 17 -12.48 19.10 9.38
N ALA A 18 -13.71 18.58 9.45
CA ALA A 18 -14.85 19.31 9.99
C ALA A 18 -14.83 19.26 11.53
N PRO A 19 -15.38 20.26 12.24
CA PRO A 19 -15.30 20.32 13.69
C PRO A 19 -16.32 19.34 14.30
N GLY A 20 -15.83 18.39 15.11
CA GLY A 20 -16.66 17.53 15.95
C GLY A 20 -16.49 16.02 15.78
N ASP A 21 -15.85 15.55 14.71
CA ASP A 21 -15.62 14.13 14.47
C ASP A 21 -14.12 13.83 14.45
N ASN A 22 -13.68 12.95 15.35
CA ASN A 22 -12.39 12.29 15.20
C ASN A 22 -12.42 11.56 13.85
N TYR A 23 -11.62 12.01 12.89
CA TYR A 23 -11.33 11.42 11.56
C TYR A 23 -12.34 11.59 10.39
N SER A 24 -13.46 12.31 10.50
CA SER A 24 -14.34 12.50 9.33
C SER A 24 -13.89 13.65 8.42
N ILE A 25 -13.31 13.29 7.27
CA ILE A 25 -13.00 14.20 6.16
C ILE A 25 -14.32 14.60 5.49
N VAL A 26 -14.80 15.82 5.74
CA VAL A 26 -15.99 16.37 5.08
C VAL A 26 -15.57 17.52 4.16
N PRO A 27 -15.80 17.43 2.84
CA PRO A 27 -15.58 18.55 1.95
C PRO A 27 -16.63 19.65 2.22
N GLY A 28 -16.20 20.82 2.69
CA GLY A 28 -17.03 22.03 2.65
C GLY A 28 -17.53 22.62 3.98
N LEU A 29 -17.03 22.20 5.15
CA LEU A 29 -17.37 22.84 6.43
C LEU A 29 -16.15 23.38 7.19
N LEU A 30 -16.39 24.41 8.01
CA LEU A 30 -15.45 25.23 8.79
C LEU A 30 -14.19 24.46 9.23
N PHE A 31 -13.07 24.76 8.60
CA PHE A 31 -11.88 23.91 8.55
C PHE A 31 -10.98 24.17 9.77
N ASP A 32 -10.83 23.19 10.67
CA ASP A 32 -9.68 23.19 11.56
C ASP A 32 -8.50 22.59 10.78
N ILE A 33 -7.52 23.43 10.45
CA ILE A 33 -6.42 23.05 9.57
C ILE A 33 -5.48 22.17 10.38
N SER A 34 -5.48 20.86 10.10
CA SER A 34 -4.58 19.93 10.77
C SER A 34 -3.12 20.31 10.57
N ASP A 35 -2.26 19.90 11.50
CA ASP A 35 -0.82 19.91 11.30
C ASP A 35 -0.40 19.09 10.07
N CYS A 36 0.77 19.42 9.53
CA CYS A 36 1.35 18.70 8.39
C CYS A 36 1.66 17.27 8.81
N THR A 37 1.01 16.31 8.16
CA THR A 37 1.20 14.88 8.43
C THR A 37 1.32 14.08 7.13
N GLY A 38 1.77 12.84 7.23
CA GLY A 38 1.72 11.90 6.11
C GLY A 38 0.28 11.60 5.73
N CYS A 39 -0.06 11.66 4.44
CA CYS A 39 -1.41 11.35 4.00
C CYS A 39 -1.77 9.87 4.33
N PRO A 40 -3.00 9.61 4.80
CA PRO A 40 -3.45 8.24 5.08
C PRO A 40 -3.51 7.41 3.80
N ARG A 41 -3.54 6.07 3.96
CA ARG A 41 -3.65 5.14 2.82
C ARG A 41 -4.87 5.48 1.96
N GLY A 42 -4.68 5.49 0.63
CA GLY A 42 -5.72 5.88 -0.33
C GLY A 42 -5.83 7.38 -0.60
N TYR A 43 -4.97 8.20 0.04
CA TYR A 43 -4.88 9.63 -0.19
C TYR A 43 -3.48 10.01 -0.67
N ARG A 44 -3.39 11.08 -1.46
CA ARG A 44 -2.14 11.66 -1.94
C ARG A 44 -2.19 13.17 -1.74
N VAL A 45 -1.03 13.78 -1.47
CA VAL A 45 -0.95 15.25 -1.42
C VAL A 45 -1.11 15.84 -2.82
N ASP A 46 -2.02 16.80 -2.95
CA ASP A 46 -2.06 17.67 -4.10
C ASP A 46 -1.00 18.78 -3.92
N THR A 47 -0.05 18.85 -4.85
CA THR A 47 1.11 19.75 -4.76
C THR A 47 0.73 21.22 -4.91
N VAL A 48 -0.45 21.51 -5.49
CA VAL A 48 -0.97 22.86 -5.68
C VAL A 48 -1.64 23.35 -4.40
N SER A 49 -2.57 22.56 -3.85
CA SER A 49 -3.35 22.94 -2.68
C SER A 49 -2.68 22.63 -1.33
N GLY A 50 -1.76 21.66 -1.29
CA GLY A 50 -1.10 21.20 -0.06
C GLY A 50 -1.97 20.29 0.82
N PHE A 51 -3.13 19.85 0.32
CA PHE A 51 -4.05 18.97 1.03
C PHE A 51 -3.94 17.53 0.56
N CYS A 52 -4.25 16.59 1.46
CA CYS A 52 -4.42 15.18 1.11
C CYS A 52 -5.77 14.97 0.42
N VAL A 53 -5.74 14.55 -0.84
CA VAL A 53 -6.92 14.25 -1.67
C VAL A 53 -7.06 12.75 -1.88
N GLU A 54 -8.29 12.25 -1.93
CA GLU A 54 -8.58 10.82 -2.15
C GLU A 54 -8.18 10.41 -3.57
N CYS A 55 -7.52 9.27 -3.69
CA CYS A 55 -7.20 8.68 -4.98
C CYS A 55 -8.41 7.98 -5.58
N THR A 56 -8.91 8.50 -6.69
CA THR A 56 -10.06 7.94 -7.42
C THR A 56 -9.70 7.28 -8.74
N THR A 57 -8.40 7.23 -9.07
CA THR A 57 -7.95 6.70 -10.37
C THR A 57 -7.98 5.18 -10.40
N LEU A 58 -8.33 4.61 -11.55
CA LEU A 58 -8.29 3.17 -11.76
C LEU A 58 -6.83 2.69 -11.86
N PRO A 59 -6.55 1.44 -11.41
CA PRO A 59 -5.23 0.85 -11.51
C PRO A 59 -4.78 0.73 -12.96
N SER A 60 -3.53 1.09 -13.19
CA SER A 60 -2.83 0.92 -14.46
C SER A 60 -2.22 -0.48 -14.58
N LEU A 61 -1.76 -0.87 -15.77
CA LEU A 61 -1.05 -2.14 -15.99
C LEU A 61 0.15 -2.32 -15.03
N TYR A 62 0.86 -1.23 -14.74
CA TYR A 62 2.00 -1.23 -13.84
C TYR A 62 1.61 -1.59 -12.40
N ASP A 63 0.44 -1.13 -11.94
CA ASP A 63 -0.07 -1.45 -10.60
C ASP A 63 -0.38 -2.96 -10.48
N PHE A 64 -0.91 -3.58 -11.55
CA PHE A 64 -1.15 -5.02 -11.60
C PHE A 64 0.14 -5.83 -11.67
N LEU A 65 1.14 -5.38 -12.43
CA LEU A 65 2.47 -6.01 -12.48
C LEU A 65 3.12 -6.01 -11.09
N TYR A 66 3.02 -4.89 -10.37
CA TYR A 66 3.49 -4.78 -9.00
C TYR A 66 2.75 -5.73 -8.05
N LEU A 67 1.42 -5.78 -8.14
CA LEU A 67 0.62 -6.70 -7.33
C LEU A 67 1.00 -8.16 -7.60
N GLY A 68 1.20 -8.52 -8.87
CA GLY A 68 1.67 -9.84 -9.28
C GLY A 68 3.04 -10.16 -8.72
N PHE A 69 3.99 -9.23 -8.78
CA PHE A 69 5.30 -9.38 -8.16
C PHE A 69 5.20 -9.65 -6.65
N MET A 70 4.33 -8.93 -5.94
CA MET A 70 4.10 -9.13 -4.50
C MET A 70 3.49 -10.49 -4.14
N VAL A 71 2.76 -11.13 -5.06
CA VAL A 71 2.25 -12.50 -4.89
C VAL A 71 3.30 -13.56 -5.23
N ILE A 72 4.10 -13.31 -6.28
CA ILE A 72 5.14 -14.24 -6.74
C ILE A 72 6.31 -14.31 -5.76
N LEU A 73 6.70 -13.18 -5.16
CA LEU A 73 7.86 -13.10 -4.28
C LEU A 73 7.77 -14.06 -3.07
N PRO A 74 6.68 -14.11 -2.28
CA PRO A 74 6.49 -15.11 -1.21
C PRO A 74 6.56 -16.55 -1.72
N LEU A 75 6.00 -16.84 -2.90
CA LEU A 75 6.02 -18.18 -3.48
C LEU A 75 7.45 -18.62 -3.83
N LEU A 76 8.25 -17.73 -4.41
CA LEU A 76 9.66 -17.99 -4.69
C LEU A 76 10.46 -18.20 -3.40
N LEU A 77 10.22 -17.37 -2.38
CA LEU A 77 10.86 -17.51 -1.07
C LEU A 77 10.51 -18.85 -0.41
N ASN A 78 9.23 -19.21 -0.38
CA ASN A 78 8.78 -20.50 0.16
C ASN A 78 9.41 -21.67 -0.60
N SER A 79 9.44 -21.58 -1.94
CA SER A 79 10.08 -22.62 -2.77
C SER A 79 11.58 -22.73 -2.52
N PHE A 80 12.26 -21.59 -2.34
CA PHE A 80 13.67 -21.55 -1.97
C PHE A 80 13.91 -22.20 -0.61
N PHE A 81 13.10 -21.88 0.41
CA PHE A 81 13.23 -22.49 1.74
C PHE A 81 12.94 -23.99 1.72
N ILE A 82 11.94 -24.45 0.98
CA ILE A 82 11.65 -25.89 0.82
C ILE A 82 12.89 -26.61 0.32
N GLU A 83 13.51 -26.11 -0.75
CA GLU A 83 14.69 -26.76 -1.31
C GLU A 83 15.91 -26.66 -0.39
N TYR A 84 16.13 -25.50 0.23
CA TYR A 84 17.19 -25.29 1.20
C TYR A 84 17.11 -26.29 2.37
N TYR A 85 15.94 -26.45 2.99
CA TYR A 85 15.76 -27.38 4.11
C TYR A 85 15.88 -28.84 3.69
N ARG A 86 15.43 -29.20 2.48
CA ARG A 86 15.57 -30.56 1.94
C ARG A 86 17.04 -30.92 1.72
N HIS A 87 17.84 -29.98 1.21
CA HIS A 87 19.28 -30.18 1.03
C HIS A 87 20.01 -30.41 2.37
N HIS A 88 19.62 -29.68 3.42
CA HIS A 88 20.23 -29.80 4.75
C HIS A 88 19.74 -31.00 5.57
N LYS A 89 18.48 -31.43 5.38
CA LYS A 89 17.89 -32.57 6.09
C LYS A 89 17.07 -33.45 5.13
N PRO A 90 17.73 -34.31 4.35
CA PRO A 90 17.07 -35.14 3.35
C PRO A 90 16.09 -36.11 4.02
N ARG A 91 14.84 -36.11 3.55
CA ARG A 91 13.81 -37.09 3.96
C ARG A 91 13.79 -38.26 2.95
N PRO A 92 13.78 -39.52 3.40
CA PRO A 92 14.12 -40.66 2.55
C PRO A 92 13.08 -41.12 1.51
N SER A 93 11.94 -40.46 1.27
CA SER A 93 10.97 -41.01 0.29
C SER A 93 9.86 -40.07 -0.24
N ASP A 94 9.78 -38.80 0.16
CA ASP A 94 8.66 -37.95 -0.30
C ASP A 94 9.06 -37.07 -1.49
N SER A 95 8.24 -37.11 -2.54
CA SER A 95 8.32 -36.16 -3.66
C SER A 95 8.11 -34.73 -3.13
N PRO A 96 8.91 -33.73 -3.55
CA PRO A 96 8.75 -32.34 -3.11
C PRO A 96 7.43 -31.69 -3.57
N PHE A 97 6.72 -32.36 -4.46
CA PHE A 97 5.48 -31.88 -5.05
C PHE A 97 4.45 -31.47 -3.98
N LYS A 98 4.32 -32.25 -2.90
CA LYS A 98 3.36 -31.95 -1.82
C LYS A 98 3.70 -30.64 -1.09
N ASP A 99 4.98 -30.42 -0.80
CA ASP A 99 5.44 -29.22 -0.08
C ASP A 99 5.24 -27.96 -0.95
N HIS A 100 5.56 -28.02 -2.24
CA HIS A 100 5.32 -26.90 -3.15
C HIS A 100 3.83 -26.64 -3.40
N LEU A 101 3.00 -27.69 -3.47
CA LEU A 101 1.56 -27.54 -3.62
C LEU A 101 0.94 -26.87 -2.39
N LEU A 102 1.39 -27.24 -1.18
CA LEU A 102 0.94 -26.62 0.06
C LEU A 102 1.37 -25.15 0.14
N ALA A 103 2.63 -24.84 -0.19
CA ALA A 103 3.11 -23.48 -0.24
C ALA A 103 2.34 -22.60 -1.25
N LEU A 104 1.98 -23.17 -2.41
CA LEU A 104 1.14 -22.48 -3.40
C LEU A 104 -0.26 -22.20 -2.84
N ALA A 105 -0.88 -23.17 -2.16
CA ALA A 105 -2.17 -22.98 -1.52
C ALA A 105 -2.12 -21.90 -0.42
N GLU A 106 -1.11 -21.92 0.45
CA GLU A 106 -0.90 -20.91 1.49
C GLU A 106 -0.73 -19.51 0.90
N CYS A 107 0.11 -19.37 -0.14
CA CYS A 107 0.32 -18.09 -0.83
C CYS A 107 -0.98 -17.57 -1.47
N LEU A 108 -1.76 -18.43 -2.14
CA LEU A 108 -3.02 -18.04 -2.76
C LEU A 108 -4.06 -17.62 -1.72
N ILE A 109 -4.22 -18.39 -0.64
CA ILE A 109 -5.14 -18.06 0.46
C ILE A 109 -4.74 -16.74 1.09
N SER A 110 -3.44 -16.54 1.37
CA SER A 110 -2.92 -15.29 1.92
C SER A 110 -3.14 -14.09 0.99
N ALA A 111 -2.91 -14.26 -0.31
CA ALA A 111 -3.14 -13.20 -1.30
C ALA A 111 -4.62 -12.81 -1.37
N VAL A 112 -5.53 -13.79 -1.42
CA VAL A 112 -6.99 -13.56 -1.44
C VAL A 112 -7.44 -12.90 -0.13
N ALA A 113 -7.01 -13.41 1.02
CA ALA A 113 -7.34 -12.84 2.32
C ALA A 113 -6.83 -11.39 2.44
N SER A 114 -5.59 -11.14 2.05
CA SER A 114 -4.99 -9.80 2.06
C SER A 114 -5.75 -8.84 1.14
N PHE A 115 -6.19 -9.32 -0.03
CA PHE A 115 -7.01 -8.54 -0.94
C PHE A 115 -8.32 -8.12 -0.27
N PHE A 116 -9.05 -9.03 0.36
CA PHE A 116 -10.32 -8.69 1.04
C PHE A 116 -10.15 -7.84 2.30
N ILE A 117 -9.05 -8.00 3.04
CA ILE A 117 -8.78 -7.20 4.24
C ILE A 117 -8.44 -5.75 3.87
N VAL A 118 -7.63 -5.56 2.83
CA VAL A 118 -7.12 -4.25 2.43
C VAL A 118 -8.12 -3.53 1.51
N PHE A 119 -8.64 -4.22 0.51
CA PHE A 119 -9.61 -3.67 -0.42
C PHE A 119 -11.01 -3.97 0.09
N LYS A 120 -11.70 -2.91 0.55
CA LYS A 120 -13.13 -2.99 0.83
C LYS A 120 -13.88 -3.32 -0.47
N VAL A 121 -15.03 -4.01 -0.35
CA VAL A 121 -15.89 -4.37 -1.48
C VAL A 121 -16.22 -3.12 -2.32
N GLY A 122 -15.59 -3.01 -3.49
CA GLY A 122 -15.68 -1.81 -4.34
C GLY A 122 -14.64 -1.83 -5.49
N PRO A 123 -14.72 -0.87 -6.42
CA PRO A 123 -13.75 -0.77 -7.50
C PRO A 123 -12.36 -0.47 -6.93
N LEU A 124 -11.33 -1.15 -7.47
CA LEU A 124 -9.95 -0.89 -7.09
C LEU A 124 -9.60 0.55 -7.44
N LYS A 125 -9.26 1.32 -6.41
CA LYS A 125 -8.73 2.68 -6.52
C LYS A 125 -7.23 2.61 -6.27
N SER A 126 -6.47 3.23 -7.18
CA SER A 126 -5.01 3.35 -7.09
C SER A 126 -4.64 4.83 -7.06
N CYS A 127 -3.57 5.17 -6.36
CA CYS A 127 -2.88 6.44 -6.54
C CYS A 127 -1.84 6.22 -7.62
N ARG A 128 -2.04 6.79 -8.82
CA ARG A 128 -1.12 6.62 -9.94
C ARG A 128 0.33 6.90 -9.51
N VAL A 129 1.20 5.95 -9.80
CA VAL A 129 2.65 6.09 -9.60
C VAL A 129 3.23 6.93 -10.74
N HIS A 130 3.95 7.98 -10.39
CA HIS A 130 4.65 8.86 -11.33
C HIS A 130 6.17 8.69 -11.25
N GLN A 131 6.68 8.34 -10.07
CA GLN A 131 8.11 8.22 -9.80
C GLN A 131 8.37 7.13 -8.77
N LEU A 132 9.57 6.54 -8.79
CA LEU A 132 9.99 5.50 -7.83
C LEU A 132 9.88 5.95 -6.37
N SER A 133 10.02 7.24 -6.09
CA SER A 133 9.89 7.79 -4.74
C SER A 133 8.47 7.71 -4.18
N ASP A 134 7.45 7.55 -5.03
CA ASP A 134 6.06 7.38 -4.60
C ASP A 134 5.86 6.06 -3.82
N PHE A 135 6.72 5.05 -4.03
CA PHE A 135 6.69 3.79 -3.28
C PHE A 135 7.29 3.89 -1.88
N TYR A 136 8.15 4.88 -1.64
CA TYR A 136 8.94 5.00 -0.42
C TYR A 136 8.78 6.37 0.22
N THR A 137 7.53 6.82 0.33
CA THR A 137 7.16 8.15 0.80
C THR A 137 7.80 8.52 2.15
N VAL A 138 7.99 7.53 3.01
CA VAL A 138 8.66 7.64 4.32
C VAL A 138 10.06 8.27 4.21
N PHE A 139 10.84 7.96 3.18
CA PHE A 139 12.20 8.51 3.03
C PHE A 139 12.24 9.94 2.45
N TYR A 140 11.13 10.43 1.92
CA TYR A 140 11.04 11.75 1.28
C TYR A 140 10.24 12.75 2.11
N ASN A 141 9.86 12.34 3.31
CA ASN A 141 9.23 13.18 4.31
C ASN A 141 10.20 13.38 5.48
N PRO A 142 10.23 14.58 6.08
CA PRO A 142 10.99 14.79 7.30
C PRO A 142 10.45 13.89 8.42
N ILE A 143 11.36 13.39 9.25
CA ILE A 143 11.08 12.62 10.47
C ILE A 143 10.67 13.60 11.57
#